data_AF-A0A2R6HS73-F1
#
_entry.id   AF-A0A2R6HS73-F1
#
_cell.length_a   1.000
_cell.length_b   1.000
_cell.length_c   1.000
_cell.angle_alpha   90.00
_cell.angle_beta   90.00
_cell.angle_gamma   90.00
#
_symmetry.space_group_name_H-M   'P 1'
#
loop_
_entity.id
_entity.type
_entity.pdbx_description
1 polymer ?
#
loop_
_entity_poly.entity_id
_entity_poly.type
_entity_poly.pdbx_seq_one_letter_code
_entity_poly.pdbx_strand_id
1 'polypeptide(L)' 'EYSWDNLVNPRYGNWYFKLTPDNEVHEDIDPTPKVVVGYHSVGACYDPLRVTAE' A
#
# COMPACT_ATOMS: atom_id res chain seq x y z
N GLU A 1 3.33 -0.47 -12.03
CA GLU A 1 4.03 0.82 -12.17
C GLU A 1 3.40 1.85 -11.23
N TYR A 2 2.25 2.46 -11.55
CA TYR A 2 1.59 3.47 -10.71
C TYR A 2 1.55 3.17 -9.19
N SER A 3 1.08 1.98 -8.77
CA SER A 3 1.02 1.63 -7.35
C SER A 3 2.38 1.60 -6.66
N TRP A 4 3.41 1.15 -7.38
CA TRP A 4 4.78 1.13 -6.86
C TRP A 4 5.32 2.54 -6.67
N ASP A 5 5.05 3.42 -7.63
CA ASP A 5 5.59 4.78 -7.63
C ASP A 5 4.87 5.72 -6.65
N ASN A 6 3.59 5.47 -6.36
CA ASN A 6 2.74 6.40 -5.60
C ASN A 6 2.17 5.83 -4.29
N LEU A 7 1.86 4.53 -4.23
CA LEU A 7 1.14 3.95 -3.08
C LEU A 7 2.08 3.32 -2.05
N VAL A 8 3.23 2.81 -2.45
CA VAL A 8 4.17 2.16 -1.52
C VAL A 8 4.84 3.21 -0.64
N ASN A 9 4.74 3.05 0.68
CA ASN A 9 5.42 3.90 1.64
C ASN A 9 6.88 3.42 1.82
N PRO A 10 7.88 4.18 1.34
CA PRO A 10 9.28 3.74 1.38
C PRO A 10 9.90 3.84 2.78
N ARG A 11 9.28 4.59 3.70
CA ARG A 11 9.82 4.82 5.06
C ARG A 11 9.37 3.75 6.04
N TYR A 12 8.10 3.39 6.02
CA TYR A 12 7.52 2.46 6.99
C TYR A 12 7.07 1.12 6.38
N GLY A 13 7.19 0.96 5.06
CA GLY A 13 6.60 -0.15 4.34
C GLY A 13 5.08 -0.04 4.27
N ASN A 14 4.44 -1.05 3.67
CA ASN A 14 3.01 -1.06 3.37
C ASN A 14 2.60 0.03 2.36
N TRP A 15 1.29 0.18 2.12
CA TRP A 15 0.72 1.17 1.21
C TRP A 15 0.08 2.33 1.99
N TYR A 16 0.13 3.54 1.43
CA TYR A 16 -0.67 4.67 1.91
C TYR A 16 -2.16 4.35 1.76
N PHE A 17 -2.97 4.82 2.73
CA PHE A 17 -4.41 4.55 2.72
C PHE A 17 -5.15 5.32 1.62
N LYS A 18 -4.77 6.59 1.40
CA LYS A 18 -5.33 7.44 0.34
C LYS A 18 -4.33 8.50 -0.11
N LEU A 19 -4.48 8.91 -1.37
CA LEU A 19 -3.75 10.02 -1.97
C LEU A 19 -4.72 11.12 -2.39
N THR A 20 -4.19 12.32 -2.64
CA THR A 20 -4.89 13.36 -3.40
C THR A 20 -4.99 12.99 -4.89
N PRO A 21 -5.76 13.70 -5.70
CA PRO A 21 -5.79 13.49 -7.15
C PRO A 21 -4.42 13.63 -7.84
N ASP A 22 -3.51 14.40 -7.23
CA ASP A 22 -2.15 14.66 -7.73
C ASP A 22 -1.10 13.68 -7.16
N ASN A 23 -1.54 12.58 -6.54
CA ASN A 23 -0.72 11.53 -5.93
C ASN A 23 0.06 11.93 -4.66
N GLU A 24 -0.28 13.05 -4.05
CA GLU A 24 0.32 13.44 -2.77
C GLU A 24 -0.33 12.65 -1.62
N VAL A 25 0.46 12.30 -0.61
CA VAL A 25 -0.06 11.67 0.60
C VAL A 25 -0.99 12.65 1.31
N HIS A 26 -2.23 12.25 1.54
CA HIS A 26 -3.21 13.15 2.17
C HIS A 26 -2.79 13.46 3.62
N GLU A 27 -2.86 14.73 4.03
CA GLU A 27 -2.33 15.18 5.33
C GLU A 27 -3.09 14.66 6.57
N ASP A 28 -4.28 14.08 6.37
CA ASP A 28 -5.19 13.67 7.43
C ASP A 28 -5.08 12.18 7.78
N ILE A 29 -4.15 11.46 7.15
CA ILE A 29 -3.88 10.06 7.47
C ILE A 29 -2.65 9.94 8.37
N ASP A 30 -2.66 8.92 9.23
CA ASP A 30 -1.44 8.40 9.85
C ASP A 30 -0.82 7.38 8.88
N PRO A 31 0.33 7.68 8.24
CA PRO A 31 0.98 6.77 7.29
C PRO A 31 1.82 5.70 7.99
N THR A 32 1.82 5.64 9.32
CA THR A 32 2.57 4.64 10.09
C THR A 32 1.80 3.32 10.21
N PRO A 33 2.49 2.22 10.55
CA PRO A 33 1.86 0.91 10.73
C PRO A 33 0.84 0.85 11.88
N LYS A 34 0.67 1.92 12.67
CA LYS A 34 -0.27 1.97 13.79
C LYS A 34 -1.73 1.92 13.34
N VAL A 35 -2.03 2.47 12.16
CA VAL A 35 -3.40 2.63 11.65
C VAL A 35 -3.64 1.77 10.42
N VAL A 36 -2.65 1.62 9.55
CA VAL A 36 -2.78 0.85 8.30
C VAL A 36 -2.04 -0.48 8.41
N VAL A 37 -2.79 -1.54 8.70
CA VAL A 37 -2.27 -2.91 8.90
C VAL A 37 -2.00 -3.69 7.60
N GLY A 38 -2.45 -3.20 6.44
CA GLY A 38 -2.05 -3.74 5.13
C GLY A 38 -2.71 -5.05 4.70
N TYR A 39 -3.85 -5.44 5.27
CA TYR A 39 -4.50 -6.69 4.87
C TYR A 39 -4.82 -6.75 3.37
N HIS A 40 -5.22 -5.62 2.78
CA HIS A 40 -5.50 -5.52 1.35
C HIS A 40 -4.26 -5.67 0.48
N SER A 41 -3.18 -4.93 0.78
CA SER A 41 -1.94 -4.97 0.00
C SER A 41 -1.28 -6.35 0.10
N VAL A 42 -1.22 -6.93 1.31
CA VAL A 42 -0.69 -8.29 1.52
C VAL A 42 -1.56 -9.34 0.84
N GLY A 43 -2.89 -9.26 0.97
CA GLY A 43 -3.82 -10.18 0.30
C GLY A 43 -3.70 -10.12 -1.22
N ALA A 44 -3.61 -8.91 -1.78
CA ALA A 44 -3.43 -8.70 -3.21
C ALA A 44 -2.11 -9.27 -3.75
N CYS A 45 -1.07 -9.36 -2.92
CA CYS A 45 0.16 -10.08 -3.27
C CYS A 45 0.02 -11.61 -3.08
N TYR A 46 -0.70 -12.04 -2.04
CA TYR A 46 -0.85 -13.45 -1.71
C TYR A 46 -1.73 -14.21 -2.70
N ASP A 47 -2.80 -13.59 -3.20
CA ASP A 47 -3.73 -14.24 -4.14
C ASP A 47 -3.03 -14.69 -5.44
N PRO A 48 -2.23 -13.85 -6.13
CA PRO A 48 -1.40 -14.29 -7.25
C PRO A 48 -0.41 -15.38 -6.86
N LEU A 49 0.30 -15.22 -5.74
CA LEU A 49 1.27 -16.21 -5.29
C LEU A 49 0.65 -17.59 -5.08
N ARG A 50 -0.58 -17.67 -4.58
CA ARG A 50 -1.29 -18.95 -4.41
C ARG A 50 -1.63 -19.65 -5.70
N VAL A 51 -1.82 -18.91 -6.80
CA VAL A 51 -2.19 -19.49 -8.10
C VAL A 51 -0.99 -19.66 -9.03
N THR A 52 0.16 -19.05 -8.70
CA THR A 52 1.40 -19.14 -9.48
C THR A 52 2.53 -19.90 -8.78
N ALA A 53 2.41 -20.20 -7.48
CA ALA A 53 3.37 -21.05 -6.78
C ALA A 53 3.27 -22.49 -7.31
N GLU A 54 4.37 -22.96 -7.88
CA GLU A 54 4.59 -24.37 -8.28
C GLU A 54 4.76 -25.27 -7.05
#